data_AF-U2YB45-F1
#
_entry.id   AF-U2YB45-F1
#
_cell.length_a   1.000
_cell.length_b   1.000
_cell.length_c   1.000
_cell.angle_alpha   90.00
_cell.angle_beta   90.00
_cell.angle_gamma   90.00
#
_symmetry.space_group_name_H-M   'P 1'
#
loop_
_entity.id
_entity.type
_entity.pdbx_description
1 polymer ?
#
loop_
_entity_poly.entity_id
_entity_poly.type
_entity_poly.pdbx_seq_one_letter_code
_entity_poly.pdbx_strand_id
1 'polypeptide(L)'
;MLKCRLSVATCIGNSSNCMYPNSVMVSDRDSFIQAISFDHVAGTFKGNYRSKDNFISSDCIPMDCDNDHSDGEKDWVTPFDVAMAFPGVCFYASYSRNHMKNKGSKSARPRFHVYFPIEEVTDADEYAEYKKRYKQCFHTLMIML
;
A
#
# COMPACT_ATOMS: atom_id res chain seq x y z
N MET A 1 -16.57 -8.20 0.97
CA MET A 1 -16.43 -7.36 2.18
C MET A 1 -15.15 -6.55 2.02
N LEU A 2 -15.19 -5.22 2.10
CA LEU A 2 -14.03 -4.35 1.88
C LEU A 2 -13.35 -4.11 3.23
N LYS A 3 -12.64 -5.11 3.76
CA LYS A 3 -11.98 -4.98 5.06
C LYS A 3 -10.59 -5.58 5.05
N CYS A 4 -9.67 -4.95 5.74
CA CYS A 4 -8.35 -5.51 5.98
C CYS A 4 -7.71 -4.93 7.24
N ARG A 5 -6.71 -5.63 7.77
CA ARG A 5 -5.96 -5.23 8.94
C ARG A 5 -4.65 -4.55 8.53
N LEU A 6 -4.42 -3.37 9.08
CA LEU A 6 -3.10 -2.72 9.04
C LEU A 6 -2.49 -2.73 10.44
N SER A 7 -1.22 -3.11 10.52
CA SER A 7 -0.42 -2.97 11.73
C SER A 7 0.24 -1.59 11.72
N VAL A 8 0.10 -0.86 12.83
CA VAL A 8 0.34 0.57 12.90
C VAL A 8 1.40 0.87 13.97
N ALA A 9 2.35 1.74 13.62
CA ALA A 9 3.40 2.20 14.50
C ALA A 9 2.88 3.24 15.51
N THR A 10 3.73 3.64 16.44
CA THR A 10 3.51 4.80 17.32
C THR A 10 4.24 6.05 16.83
N CYS A 11 4.83 6.00 15.63
CA CYS A 11 5.63 7.07 15.04
C CYS A 11 5.26 7.30 13.57
N ILE A 12 5.78 8.40 13.02
CA ILE A 12 5.55 8.83 11.65
C ILE A 12 6.90 9.14 10.99
N GLY A 13 7.13 8.62 9.80
CA GLY A 13 8.28 8.93 8.97
C GLY A 13 9.62 8.39 9.47
N ASN A 14 9.64 7.38 10.35
CA ASN A 14 10.86 6.79 10.88
C ASN A 14 11.31 5.61 9.99
N SER A 15 12.29 5.86 9.11
CA SER A 15 12.81 4.83 8.18
C SER A 15 13.44 3.62 8.85
N SER A 16 13.88 3.74 10.11
CA SER A 16 14.48 2.65 10.88
C SER A 16 13.45 1.88 11.70
N ASN A 17 12.16 2.25 11.67
CA ASN A 17 11.13 1.59 12.45
C ASN A 17 10.82 0.18 11.91
N CYS A 18 10.90 -0.79 12.81
CA CYS A 18 10.42 -2.16 12.58
C CYS A 18 9.27 -2.54 13.52
N MET A 19 8.83 -1.66 14.42
CA MET A 19 7.83 -1.97 15.44
C MET A 19 6.45 -1.40 15.09
N TYR A 20 5.44 -2.26 15.12
CA TYR A 20 4.05 -1.92 14.79
C TYR A 20 3.10 -2.49 15.86
N PRO A 21 3.09 -1.91 17.08
CA PRO A 21 2.40 -2.49 18.23
C PRO A 21 0.87 -2.34 18.20
N ASN A 22 0.33 -1.49 17.32
CA ASN A 22 -1.10 -1.27 17.20
C ASN A 22 -1.66 -1.98 15.97
N SER A 23 -2.99 -2.14 15.93
CA SER A 23 -3.69 -2.67 14.78
C SER A 23 -4.98 -1.90 14.54
N VAL A 24 -5.29 -1.65 13.27
CA VAL A 24 -6.54 -1.03 12.83
C VAL A 24 -7.20 -1.96 11.83
N MET A 25 -8.46 -2.33 12.10
CA MET A 25 -9.32 -2.99 11.13
C MET A 25 -9.92 -1.90 10.25
N VAL A 26 -9.47 -1.81 9.02
CA VAL A 26 -9.95 -0.85 8.04
C VAL A 26 -11.19 -1.43 7.37
N SER A 27 -12.35 -0.79 7.54
CA SER A 27 -13.62 -1.18 6.91
C SER A 27 -14.36 -0.02 6.23
N ASP A 28 -13.84 1.19 6.40
CA ASP A 28 -14.46 2.44 5.96
C ASP A 28 -13.40 3.54 5.85
N ARG A 29 -13.84 4.74 5.49
CA ARG A 29 -12.98 5.92 5.35
C ARG A 29 -12.30 6.31 6.66
N ASP A 30 -13.01 6.27 7.78
CA ASP A 30 -12.51 6.84 9.05
C ASP A 30 -11.46 5.92 9.68
N SER A 31 -11.72 4.61 9.68
CA SER A 31 -10.74 3.59 10.05
C SER A 31 -9.52 3.60 9.12
N PHE A 32 -9.70 3.87 7.82
CA PHE A 32 -8.57 4.02 6.90
C PHE A 32 -7.73 5.25 7.23
N ILE A 33 -8.36 6.40 7.47
CA ILE A 33 -7.68 7.64 7.91
C ILE A 33 -6.90 7.40 9.20
N GLN A 34 -7.50 6.68 10.17
CA GLN A 34 -6.84 6.34 11.43
C GLN A 34 -5.55 5.53 11.18
N ALA A 35 -5.60 4.52 10.32
CA ALA A 35 -4.44 3.67 10.02
C ALA A 35 -3.32 4.43 9.32
N ILE A 36 -3.63 5.22 8.29
CA ILE A 36 -2.63 5.92 7.47
C ILE A 36 -2.07 7.19 8.12
N SER A 37 -2.63 7.62 9.27
CA SER A 37 -2.11 8.74 10.05
C SER A 37 -0.75 8.45 10.70
N PHE A 38 -0.34 7.17 10.73
CA PHE A 38 0.95 6.71 11.24
C PHE A 38 1.67 5.82 10.23
N ASP A 39 2.96 5.55 10.47
CA ASP A 39 3.66 4.51 9.71
C ASP A 39 2.96 3.17 9.93
N HIS A 40 2.71 2.42 8.87
CA HIS A 40 1.91 1.20 8.94
C HIS A 40 2.36 0.18 7.89
N VAL A 41 1.96 -1.07 8.09
CA VAL A 41 2.22 -2.18 7.19
C VAL A 41 1.01 -3.10 7.08
N ALA A 42 0.86 -3.74 5.91
CA ALA A 42 -0.12 -4.79 5.67
C ALA A 42 0.49 -6.14 6.05
N GLY A 43 0.44 -6.47 7.33
CA GLY A 43 0.92 -7.72 7.88
C GLY A 43 0.98 -7.68 9.39
N THR A 44 0.63 -8.79 10.02
CA THR A 44 0.74 -8.99 11.47
C THR A 44 2.01 -9.77 11.77
N PHE A 45 2.73 -9.39 12.83
CA PHE A 45 4.03 -9.95 13.15
C PHE A 45 4.17 -10.33 14.62
N LYS A 46 4.86 -11.45 14.89
CA LYS A 46 5.22 -11.89 16.24
C LYS A 46 6.05 -10.81 16.94
N GLY A 47 5.66 -10.49 18.17
CA GLY A 47 6.31 -9.42 18.95
C GLY A 47 6.21 -8.03 18.31
N ASN A 48 5.28 -7.84 17.37
CA ASN A 48 5.08 -6.59 16.64
C ASN A 48 6.28 -6.13 15.80
N TYR A 49 7.28 -6.99 15.60
CA TYR A 49 8.51 -6.68 14.88
C TYR A 49 8.42 -7.18 13.44
N ARG A 50 8.39 -6.25 12.48
CA ARG A 50 8.30 -6.54 11.04
C ARG A 50 9.55 -7.26 10.55
N SER A 51 9.40 -8.56 10.30
CA SER A 51 10.37 -9.38 9.58
C SER A 51 9.62 -10.54 8.91
N LYS A 52 10.28 -11.22 7.96
CA LYS A 52 9.73 -12.44 7.35
C LYS A 52 9.54 -13.54 8.41
N ASP A 53 10.55 -13.74 9.26
CA ASP A 53 10.54 -14.79 10.29
C ASP A 53 9.48 -14.59 11.37
N ASN A 54 9.03 -13.34 11.57
CA ASN A 54 7.97 -13.00 12.49
C ASN A 54 6.60 -12.92 11.82
N PHE A 55 6.46 -13.14 10.51
CA PHE A 55 5.16 -13.02 9.84
C PHE A 55 4.13 -13.99 10.43
N ILE A 56 2.93 -13.47 10.69
CA ILE A 56 1.79 -14.26 11.20
C ILE A 56 0.71 -14.36 10.13
N SER A 57 0.25 -13.22 9.62
CA SER A 57 -0.76 -13.19 8.56
C SER A 57 -0.84 -11.84 7.85
N SER A 58 -1.49 -11.79 6.69
CA SER A 58 -1.94 -10.57 6.03
C SER A 58 -3.23 -10.82 5.25
N ASP A 59 -4.14 -9.87 5.28
CA ASP A 59 -5.39 -9.82 4.51
C ASP A 59 -5.42 -8.60 3.57
N CYS A 60 -4.25 -8.02 3.27
CA CYS A 60 -4.10 -6.86 2.40
C CYS A 60 -2.82 -6.92 1.57
N ILE A 61 -2.89 -6.46 0.33
CA ILE A 61 -1.74 -6.24 -0.56
C ILE A 61 -1.60 -4.73 -0.81
N PRO A 62 -0.56 -4.08 -0.25
CA PRO A 62 -0.29 -2.66 -0.51
C PRO A 62 0.57 -2.51 -1.78
N MET A 63 0.23 -1.54 -2.61
CA MET A 63 0.94 -1.18 -3.84
C MET A 63 1.30 0.30 -3.85
N ASP A 64 2.52 0.60 -4.27
CA ASP A 64 3.02 1.96 -4.39
C ASP A 64 2.92 2.41 -5.85
N CYS A 65 2.33 3.59 -6.09
CA CYS A 65 2.39 4.28 -7.37
C CYS A 65 3.22 5.55 -7.22
N ASP A 66 4.44 5.54 -7.78
CA ASP A 66 5.36 6.67 -7.77
C ASP A 66 5.31 7.51 -9.06
N ASN A 67 4.60 7.05 -10.11
CA ASN A 67 4.57 7.64 -11.45
C ASN A 67 5.97 7.87 -12.05
N ASP A 68 6.88 6.91 -11.86
CA ASP A 68 8.26 7.02 -12.33
C ASP A 68 8.42 6.75 -13.84
N HIS A 69 7.40 6.16 -14.49
CA HIS A 69 7.41 5.77 -15.90
C HIS A 69 7.37 6.95 -16.88
N SER A 70 6.85 8.12 -16.48
CA SER A 70 6.81 9.33 -17.33
C SER A 70 7.01 10.61 -16.51
N ASP A 71 7.60 11.64 -17.14
CA ASP A 71 7.64 13.01 -16.60
C ASP A 71 6.56 13.90 -17.21
N GLY A 72 5.78 13.40 -18.17
CA GLY A 72 4.64 14.10 -18.76
C GLY A 72 3.38 13.92 -17.92
N GLU A 73 2.74 15.04 -17.56
CA GLU A 73 1.57 15.04 -16.66
C GLU A 73 0.40 14.19 -17.17
N LYS A 74 0.24 14.12 -18.49
CA LYS A 74 -0.82 13.36 -19.16
C LYS A 74 -0.69 11.83 -19.03
N ASP A 75 0.50 11.34 -18.70
CA ASP A 75 0.78 9.90 -18.57
C ASP A 75 0.79 9.49 -17.08
N TRP A 76 0.51 10.41 -16.16
CA TRP A 76 0.47 10.11 -14.74
C TRP A 76 -0.84 9.47 -14.35
N VAL A 77 -0.72 8.37 -13.62
CA VAL A 77 -1.84 7.63 -13.09
C VAL A 77 -2.29 8.24 -11.76
N THR A 78 -3.59 8.25 -11.54
CA THR A 78 -4.26 8.65 -10.29
C THR A 78 -5.00 7.47 -9.67
N PRO A 79 -5.44 7.57 -8.39
CA PRO A 79 -6.34 6.58 -7.82
C PRO A 79 -7.64 6.37 -8.61
N PHE A 80 -8.11 7.40 -9.34
CA PHE A 80 -9.30 7.29 -10.18
C PHE A 80 -9.06 6.37 -11.38
N ASP A 81 -7.92 6.48 -12.05
CA ASP A 81 -7.60 5.62 -13.20
C ASP A 81 -7.44 4.16 -12.77
N VAL A 82 -6.92 3.90 -11.56
CA VAL A 82 -6.89 2.56 -10.95
C VAL A 82 -8.31 2.02 -10.75
N ALA A 83 -9.25 2.85 -10.25
CA ALA A 83 -10.64 2.45 -10.08
C ALA A 83 -11.32 2.12 -11.42
N MET A 84 -11.01 2.88 -12.46
CA MET A 84 -11.54 2.64 -13.81
C MET A 84 -10.94 1.38 -14.44
N ALA A 85 -9.68 1.06 -14.17
CA ALA A 85 -8.99 -0.10 -14.72
C ALA A 85 -9.41 -1.44 -14.09
N PHE A 86 -9.89 -1.42 -12.84
CA PHE A 86 -10.33 -2.62 -12.12
C PHE A 86 -11.80 -2.53 -11.73
N PRO A 87 -12.74 -2.56 -12.70
CA PRO A 87 -14.16 -2.49 -12.39
C PRO A 87 -14.57 -3.64 -11.47
N GLY A 88 -15.27 -3.32 -10.38
CA GLY A 88 -15.73 -4.31 -9.40
C GLY A 88 -14.67 -4.73 -8.36
N VAL A 89 -13.43 -4.26 -8.48
CA VAL A 89 -12.40 -4.48 -7.46
C VAL A 89 -12.44 -3.35 -6.45
N CYS A 90 -12.51 -3.74 -5.19
CA CYS A 90 -12.59 -2.83 -4.07
C CYS A 90 -11.17 -2.57 -3.50
N PHE A 91 -10.82 -1.30 -3.27
CA PHE A 91 -9.54 -0.92 -2.66
C PHE A 91 -9.64 0.38 -1.87
N TYR A 92 -8.64 0.64 -1.04
CA TYR A 92 -8.39 1.95 -0.43
C TYR A 92 -7.20 2.63 -1.11
N ALA A 93 -7.20 3.96 -1.17
CA ALA A 93 -6.05 4.70 -1.68
C ALA A 93 -5.80 5.98 -0.88
N SER A 94 -4.53 6.29 -0.66
CA SER A 94 -4.08 7.50 0.02
C SER A 94 -2.88 8.10 -0.68
N TYR A 95 -2.80 9.43 -0.71
CA TYR A 95 -1.61 10.09 -1.23
C TYR A 95 -0.43 9.89 -0.30
N SER A 96 0.72 9.61 -0.89
CA SER A 96 1.98 9.44 -0.17
C SER A 96 2.42 10.77 0.44
N ARG A 97 3.23 10.72 1.50
CA ARG A 97 3.94 11.91 2.02
C ARG A 97 4.82 12.61 0.97
N ASN A 98 5.12 11.93 -0.13
CA ASN A 98 5.90 12.44 -1.27
C ASN A 98 5.02 12.88 -2.46
N HIS A 99 3.70 12.96 -2.30
CA HIS A 99 2.78 13.49 -3.30
C HIS A 99 3.15 14.93 -3.67
N MET A 100 3.26 15.21 -4.96
CA MET A 100 3.62 16.52 -5.54
C MET A 100 4.93 17.13 -5.01
N LYS A 101 5.89 16.28 -4.61
CA LYS A 101 7.27 16.69 -4.25
C LYS A 101 8.28 16.27 -5.32
N ASN A 102 9.35 17.01 -5.49
CA ASN A 102 10.49 16.56 -6.31
C ASN A 102 11.22 15.40 -5.61
N LYS A 103 11.68 14.39 -6.35
CA LYS A 103 12.43 13.23 -5.81
C LYS A 103 13.53 12.83 -6.80
N GLY A 104 14.80 13.08 -6.45
CA GLY A 104 15.91 12.87 -7.38
C GLY A 104 15.78 13.76 -8.62
N SER A 105 15.89 13.17 -9.81
CA SER A 105 15.68 13.86 -11.10
C SER A 105 14.21 13.98 -11.51
N LYS A 106 13.27 13.42 -10.74
CA LYS A 106 11.85 13.36 -11.07
C LYS A 106 11.09 14.56 -10.47
N SER A 107 10.38 15.29 -11.32
CA SER A 107 9.49 16.41 -10.96
C SER A 107 8.38 16.01 -9.97
N ALA A 108 7.78 17.02 -9.34
CA ALA A 108 6.57 16.91 -8.54
C ALA A 108 5.46 16.25 -9.35
N ARG A 109 4.93 15.14 -8.82
CA ARG A 109 3.90 14.32 -9.46
C ARG A 109 3.03 13.60 -8.43
N PRO A 110 1.86 13.08 -8.82
CA PRO A 110 1.06 12.26 -7.93
C PRO A 110 1.83 11.02 -7.48
N ARG A 111 1.93 10.83 -6.16
CA ARG A 111 2.42 9.57 -5.57
C ARG A 111 1.43 9.11 -4.52
N PHE A 112 1.06 7.84 -4.56
CA PHE A 112 0.00 7.30 -3.71
C PHE A 112 0.22 5.82 -3.43
N HIS A 113 -0.46 5.35 -2.40
CA HIS A 113 -0.52 3.96 -1.99
C HIS A 113 -1.92 3.43 -2.27
N VAL A 114 -2.02 2.21 -2.77
CA VAL A 114 -3.27 1.47 -2.97
C VAL A 114 -3.24 0.23 -2.10
N TYR A 115 -4.36 -0.11 -1.47
CA TYR A 115 -4.48 -1.23 -0.54
C TYR A 115 -5.61 -2.12 -1.04
N PHE A 116 -5.26 -3.33 -1.50
CA PHE A 116 -6.19 -4.33 -1.97
C PHE A 116 -6.46 -5.35 -0.86
N PRO A 117 -7.66 -5.36 -0.25
CA PRO A 117 -8.07 -6.45 0.62
C PRO A 117 -8.05 -7.78 -0.12
N ILE A 118 -7.56 -8.83 0.54
CA ILE A 118 -7.52 -10.20 0.04
C ILE A 118 -8.01 -11.18 1.11
N GLU A 119 -8.17 -12.45 0.75
CA GLU A 119 -8.32 -13.50 1.77
C GLU A 119 -7.06 -13.56 2.64
N GLU A 120 -7.22 -13.91 3.92
CA GLU A 120 -6.10 -13.95 4.85
C GLU A 120 -5.09 -15.03 4.43
N VAL A 121 -3.84 -14.62 4.28
CA VAL A 121 -2.70 -15.48 4.00
C VAL A 121 -1.84 -15.56 5.25
N THR A 122 -1.56 -16.79 5.70
CA THR A 122 -0.73 -17.05 6.89
C THR A 122 0.66 -17.55 6.54
N ASP A 123 0.91 -17.93 5.29
CA ASP A 123 2.23 -18.34 4.81
C ASP A 123 3.02 -17.13 4.26
N ALA A 124 4.25 -16.95 4.77
CA ALA A 124 5.07 -15.79 4.42
C ALA A 124 5.57 -15.81 2.97
N ASP A 125 5.79 -17.01 2.41
CA ASP A 125 6.27 -17.18 1.04
C ASP A 125 5.13 -17.00 0.04
N GLU A 126 3.95 -17.53 0.33
CA GLU A 126 2.72 -17.28 -0.44
C GLU A 126 2.41 -15.78 -0.47
N TYR A 127 2.44 -15.10 0.69
CA TYR A 127 2.20 -13.65 0.74
C TYR A 127 3.25 -12.86 -0.06
N ALA A 128 4.51 -13.30 -0.04
CA ALA A 128 5.56 -12.68 -0.86
C ALA A 128 5.32 -12.88 -2.36
N GLU A 129 4.86 -14.07 -2.77
CA GLU A 129 4.50 -14.35 -4.16
C GLU A 129 3.31 -13.50 -4.62
N TYR A 130 2.27 -13.36 -3.79
CA TYR A 130 1.12 -12.50 -4.11
C TYR A 130 1.56 -11.06 -4.33
N LYS A 131 2.36 -10.50 -3.43
CA LYS A 131 2.90 -9.14 -3.62
C LYS A 131 3.67 -9.01 -4.93
N LYS A 132 4.48 -10.02 -5.31
CA LYS A 132 5.22 -10.01 -6.57
C LYS A 132 4.29 -10.00 -7.78
N ARG A 133 3.28 -10.89 -7.81
CA ARG A 133 2.32 -11.00 -8.92
C ARG A 133 1.46 -9.74 -9.04
N TYR A 134 0.92 -9.24 -7.93
CA TYR A 134 0.14 -8.00 -7.92
C TYR A 134 0.98 -6.81 -8.37
N LYS A 135 2.24 -6.69 -7.91
CA LYS A 135 3.13 -5.61 -8.35
C LYS A 135 3.40 -5.66 -9.86
N GLN A 136 3.59 -6.85 -10.43
CA GLN A 136 3.77 -7.00 -11.87
C GLN A 136 2.51 -6.57 -12.63
N CYS A 137 1.33 -7.06 -12.25
CA CYS A 137 0.07 -6.66 -12.89
C CYS A 137 -0.18 -5.15 -12.75
N PHE A 138 0.03 -4.60 -11.56
CA PHE A 138 -0.16 -3.17 -11.28
C PHE A 138 0.81 -2.32 -12.11
N HIS A 139 2.09 -2.69 -12.18
CA HIS A 139 3.07 -1.95 -12.99
C HIS A 139 2.75 -1.99 -14.48
N THR A 140 2.39 -3.16 -15.03
CA THR A 140 1.96 -3.28 -16.43
C THR A 140 0.76 -2.38 -16.69
N LEU A 141 -0.22 -2.35 -15.79
CA LEU A 141 -1.37 -1.46 -15.91
C LEU A 141 -0.95 0.01 -15.94
N MET A 142 -0.06 0.45 -15.04
CA MET A 142 0.39 1.85 -14.98
C MET A 142 1.04 2.34 -16.28
N ILE A 143 1.65 1.44 -17.06
CA ILE A 143 2.29 1.78 -18.34
C ILE A 143 1.25 1.84 -19.49
N MET A 144 0.13 1.13 -19.34
CA MET A 144 -0.91 1.04 -20.36
C MET A 144 -1.98 2.13 -20.25
N LEU A 145 -2.08 2.78 -19.09
CA LEU A 145 -2.94 3.94 -18.82
C LEU A 145 -2.20 5.23 -19.20
#